data_AF-A0A2D5JN95-F1
#
_entry.id   AF-A0A2D5JN95-F1
#
_cell.length_a   1.000
_cell.length_b   1.000
_cell.length_c   1.000
_cell.angle_alpha   90.00
_cell.angle_beta   90.00
_cell.angle_gamma   90.00
#
_symmetry.space_group_name_H-M   'P 1'
#
loop_
_entity.id
_entity.type
_entity.pdbx_description
1 polymer ?
#
loop_
_entity_poly.entity_id
_entity_poly.type
_entity_poly.pdbx_seq_one_letter_code
_entity_poly.pdbx_strand_id
1 'polypeptide(L)'
;MKYSIHLLLFITLFQGDIDNKIYSLRKYSHVKTFYKSIAKKATKICLKNNIPPASLLAIAGLESGWNQGYVGKISGNILSLNSTKKNRQLPALYLPTLIKENKVLFDSLKIKNYKPSELNWKKRPESYKKDYRPLPFRATTFNLAYFENNPSEKTKAHLQNITDFVTTFIGRKSKLKAYRNARKKMDSLVNIHGKKILLDEKTNIDFVNAIGGRPNSYNFRETWPKKVINILKKAGLVTLTKQLNNGESFMVAWNK
;
A
#
# COMPACT_ATOMS: atom_id res chain seq x y z
N MET A 1 1.58 -23.43 60.16
CA MET A 1 0.50 -23.00 59.25
C MET A 1 1.04 -21.93 58.32
N LYS A 2 1.00 -22.25 57.03
CA LYS A 2 1.33 -21.50 55.80
C LYS A 2 1.82 -20.04 55.89
N TYR A 3 3.09 -19.84 55.54
CA TYR A 3 3.64 -18.59 55.04
C TYR A 3 3.03 -18.27 53.66
N SER A 4 2.50 -17.06 53.49
CA SER A 4 2.00 -16.57 52.20
C SER A 4 2.99 -15.52 51.67
N ILE A 5 3.81 -15.92 50.70
CA ILE A 5 4.74 -15.04 49.98
C ILE A 5 3.94 -14.37 48.86
N HIS A 6 3.66 -13.08 49.00
CA HIS A 6 3.11 -12.28 47.90
C HIS A 6 4.25 -11.86 46.98
N LEU A 7 4.47 -12.64 45.92
CA LEU A 7 5.35 -12.29 44.81
C LEU A 7 4.68 -11.22 43.95
N LEU A 8 5.00 -9.95 44.20
CA LEU A 8 4.58 -8.83 43.35
C LEU A 8 5.43 -8.84 42.07
N LEU A 9 4.91 -9.44 41.00
CA LEU A 9 5.52 -9.39 39.67
C LEU A 9 5.34 -7.97 39.10
N PHE A 10 6.32 -7.11 39.32
CA PHE A 10 6.48 -5.88 38.56
C PHE A 10 6.85 -6.24 37.13
N ILE A 11 5.85 -6.36 36.25
CA ILE A 11 6.06 -6.35 34.81
C ILE A 11 6.53 -4.94 34.47
N THR A 12 7.84 -4.77 34.31
CA THR A 12 8.40 -3.57 33.72
C THR A 12 7.90 -3.45 32.29
N LEU A 13 6.91 -2.59 32.09
CA LEU A 13 6.48 -2.11 30.78
C LEU A 13 7.61 -1.24 30.20
N PHE A 14 8.65 -1.86 29.67
CA PHE A 14 9.54 -1.20 28.73
C PHE A 14 8.82 -1.09 27.38
N GLN A 15 8.03 -0.03 27.21
CA GLN A 15 7.37 0.30 25.95
C GLN A 15 7.90 1.62 25.38
N GLY A 16 8.86 1.50 24.46
CA GLY A 16 8.69 2.08 23.12
C GLY A 16 9.05 3.55 22.84
N ASP A 17 9.78 4.27 23.68
CA ASP A 17 10.01 5.71 23.43
C ASP A 17 11.13 6.05 22.43
N ILE A 18 12.10 5.17 22.19
CA ILE A 18 13.23 5.46 21.29
C ILE A 18 12.81 5.35 19.80
N ASP A 19 11.91 4.42 19.49
CA ASP A 19 11.58 4.02 18.10
C ASP A 19 10.60 5.00 17.41
N ASN A 20 9.75 5.67 18.20
CA ASN A 20 8.80 6.69 17.72
C ASN A 20 9.49 7.96 17.20
N LYS A 21 10.73 8.25 17.60
CA LYS A 21 11.48 9.43 17.12
C LYS A 21 11.99 9.26 15.69
N ILE A 22 12.34 8.05 15.26
CA ILE A 22 12.94 7.80 13.94
C ILE A 22 11.86 7.54 12.88
N TYR A 23 10.89 6.67 13.17
CA TYR A 23 9.84 6.28 12.22
C TYR A 23 8.48 6.89 12.57
N SER A 24 8.37 8.22 12.43
CA SER A 24 7.17 9.01 12.78
C SER A 24 5.83 8.56 12.19
N LEU A 25 5.81 7.72 11.15
CA LEU A 25 4.56 7.16 10.59
C LEU A 25 4.09 5.87 11.30
N ARG A 26 4.94 5.22 12.11
CA ARG A 26 4.59 3.95 12.78
C ARG A 26 3.58 4.11 13.91
N LYS A 27 3.42 5.33 14.45
CA LYS A 27 2.41 5.67 15.46
C LYS A 27 0.96 5.52 14.97
N TYR A 28 0.73 5.52 13.66
CA TYR A 28 -0.62 5.45 13.10
C TYR A 28 -1.07 4.00 12.91
N SER A 29 -2.16 3.61 13.57
CA SER A 29 -2.71 2.24 13.52
C SER A 29 -3.08 1.78 12.12
N HIS A 30 -3.61 2.68 11.28
CA HIS A 30 -3.98 2.37 9.90
C HIS A 30 -2.74 2.07 9.02
N VAL A 31 -1.61 2.75 9.27
CA VAL A 31 -0.33 2.50 8.58
C VAL A 31 0.19 1.10 8.94
N LYS A 32 0.20 0.75 10.23
CA LYS A 32 0.59 -0.59 10.71
C LYS A 32 -0.31 -1.67 10.11
N THR A 33 -1.62 -1.48 10.14
CA THR A 33 -2.60 -2.43 9.61
C THR A 33 -2.42 -2.67 8.12
N PHE A 34 -2.21 -1.59 7.36
CA PHE A 34 -1.96 -1.66 5.92
C PHE A 34 -0.72 -2.51 5.63
N TYR A 35 0.43 -2.16 6.18
CA TYR A 35 1.67 -2.91 5.91
C TYR A 35 1.67 -4.32 6.47
N LYS A 36 1.06 -4.56 7.64
CA LYS A 36 0.91 -5.92 8.22
C LYS A 36 0.29 -6.89 7.23
N SER A 37 -0.69 -6.42 6.46
CA SER A 37 -1.44 -7.27 5.53
C SER A 37 -0.67 -7.65 4.27
N ILE A 38 0.27 -6.81 3.80
CA ILE A 38 0.92 -6.99 2.49
C ILE A 38 2.44 -7.16 2.53
N ALA A 39 3.15 -6.56 3.51
CA ALA A 39 4.58 -6.31 3.40
C ALA A 39 5.41 -7.57 3.15
N LYS A 40 5.18 -8.66 3.92
CA LYS A 40 5.97 -9.90 3.76
C LYS A 40 5.80 -10.51 2.36
N LYS A 41 4.58 -10.58 1.86
CA LYS A 41 4.29 -11.15 0.52
C LYS A 41 4.73 -10.20 -0.59
N ALA A 42 4.52 -8.89 -0.43
CA ALA A 42 4.99 -7.86 -1.34
C ALA A 42 6.51 -7.89 -1.49
N THR A 43 7.26 -8.01 -0.39
CA THR A 43 8.72 -8.17 -0.42
C THR A 43 9.14 -9.35 -1.29
N LYS A 44 8.51 -10.52 -1.11
CA LYS A 44 8.78 -11.71 -1.94
C LYS A 44 8.46 -11.48 -3.42
N ILE A 45 7.29 -10.89 -3.73
CA ILE A 45 6.87 -10.59 -5.11
C ILE A 45 7.86 -9.63 -5.78
N CYS A 46 8.25 -8.56 -5.09
CA CYS A 46 9.21 -7.57 -5.56
C CYS A 46 10.57 -8.20 -5.84
N LEU A 47 11.14 -8.95 -4.89
CA LEU A 47 12.43 -9.60 -5.07
C LEU A 47 12.39 -10.66 -6.18
N LYS A 48 11.30 -11.43 -6.31
CA LYS A 48 11.11 -12.37 -7.43
C LYS A 48 11.17 -11.63 -8.77
N ASN A 49 10.61 -10.44 -8.83
CA ASN A 49 10.55 -9.60 -10.01
C ASN A 49 11.62 -8.50 -10.01
N ASN A 50 12.74 -8.64 -9.29
CA ASN A 50 13.84 -7.68 -9.23
C ASN A 50 13.40 -6.20 -9.09
N ILE A 51 12.40 -5.92 -8.24
CA ILE A 51 11.94 -4.56 -7.89
C ILE A 51 12.32 -4.28 -6.43
N PRO A 52 12.74 -3.04 -6.08
CA PRO A 52 12.99 -2.65 -4.69
C PRO A 52 11.69 -2.64 -3.86
N PRO A 53 11.57 -3.49 -2.83
CA PRO A 53 10.31 -3.67 -2.10
C PRO A 53 9.92 -2.47 -1.23
N ALA A 54 10.89 -1.75 -0.64
CA ALA A 54 10.58 -0.60 0.21
C ALA A 54 9.97 0.56 -0.61
N SER A 55 10.48 0.78 -1.83
CA SER A 55 9.89 1.73 -2.79
C SER A 55 8.46 1.36 -3.15
N LEU A 56 8.20 0.09 -3.46
CA LEU A 56 6.85 -0.38 -3.80
C LEU A 56 5.87 -0.14 -2.65
N LEU A 57 6.26 -0.49 -1.42
CA LEU A 57 5.42 -0.27 -0.24
C LEU A 57 5.17 1.22 0.01
N ALA A 58 6.18 2.07 -0.17
CA ALA A 58 6.03 3.53 -0.04
C ALA A 58 5.06 4.10 -1.07
N ILE A 59 5.16 3.66 -2.34
CA ILE A 59 4.25 4.07 -3.42
C ILE A 59 2.83 3.63 -3.08
N ALA A 60 2.63 2.37 -2.69
CA ALA A 60 1.30 1.86 -2.31
C ALA A 60 0.71 2.65 -1.12
N GLY A 61 1.52 3.00 -0.13
CA GLY A 61 1.12 3.86 0.98
C GLY A 61 0.66 5.24 0.52
N LEU A 62 1.44 5.90 -0.35
CA LEU A 62 1.12 7.22 -0.88
C LEU A 62 -0.16 7.22 -1.73
N GLU A 63 -0.24 6.31 -2.71
CA GLU A 63 -1.28 6.29 -3.74
C GLU A 63 -2.65 5.95 -3.17
N SER A 64 -2.69 5.11 -2.13
CA SER A 64 -3.93 4.70 -1.48
C SER A 64 -4.26 5.44 -0.19
N GLY A 65 -3.33 6.26 0.30
CA GLY A 65 -3.36 6.77 1.68
C GLY A 65 -3.45 5.63 2.69
N TRP A 66 -2.60 4.60 2.54
CA TRP A 66 -2.65 3.35 3.32
C TRP A 66 -4.05 2.70 3.30
N ASN A 67 -4.62 2.60 2.11
CA ASN A 67 -5.98 2.10 1.85
C ASN A 67 -7.09 2.91 2.57
N GLN A 68 -6.90 4.20 2.80
CA GLN A 68 -7.96 5.07 3.31
C GLN A 68 -8.84 5.65 2.18
N GLY A 69 -8.28 5.81 0.98
CA GLY A 69 -9.02 6.28 -0.20
C GLY A 69 -10.10 5.30 -0.66
N TYR A 70 -11.26 5.83 -1.06
CA TYR A 70 -12.41 5.01 -1.43
C TYR A 70 -12.13 4.08 -2.62
N VAL A 71 -11.31 4.50 -3.60
CA VAL A 71 -10.92 3.64 -4.74
C VAL A 71 -10.23 2.38 -4.25
N GLY A 72 -9.21 2.50 -3.38
CA GLY A 72 -8.54 1.34 -2.80
C GLY A 72 -9.47 0.47 -1.97
N LYS A 73 -10.32 1.09 -1.13
CA LYS A 73 -11.28 0.36 -0.28
C LYS A 73 -12.31 -0.44 -1.07
N ILE A 74 -12.84 0.12 -2.16
CA ILE A 74 -13.86 -0.52 -2.99
C ILE A 74 -13.22 -1.52 -3.95
N SER A 75 -12.17 -1.12 -4.66
CA SER A 75 -11.66 -1.85 -5.82
C SER A 75 -10.40 -2.66 -5.55
N GLY A 76 -9.76 -2.49 -4.39
CA GLY A 76 -8.47 -3.13 -4.07
C GLY A 76 -7.27 -2.53 -4.81
N ASN A 77 -7.47 -1.44 -5.55
CA ASN A 77 -6.42 -0.80 -6.33
C ASN A 77 -5.65 0.23 -5.49
N ILE A 78 -4.59 -0.23 -4.83
CA ILE A 78 -3.74 0.57 -3.92
C ILE A 78 -2.57 1.27 -4.61
N LEU A 79 -2.34 0.96 -5.89
CA LEU A 79 -1.29 1.52 -6.74
C LEU A 79 -1.87 2.28 -7.94
N SER A 80 -3.10 2.78 -7.85
CA SER A 80 -3.69 3.65 -8.87
C SER A 80 -3.55 3.14 -10.32
N LEU A 81 -3.56 1.81 -10.54
CA LEU A 81 -3.27 1.22 -11.85
C LEU A 81 -4.46 1.35 -12.77
N ASN A 82 -4.21 1.84 -13.98
CA ASN A 82 -5.26 1.99 -14.97
C ASN A 82 -5.75 0.63 -15.48
N SER A 83 -7.02 0.57 -15.86
CA SER A 83 -7.56 -0.56 -16.59
C SER A 83 -7.02 -0.59 -18.02
N THR A 84 -6.91 -1.79 -18.57
CA THR A 84 -6.66 -2.00 -20.00
C THR A 84 -7.99 -2.28 -20.69
N LYS A 85 -8.10 -2.15 -22.03
CA LYS A 85 -9.30 -2.51 -22.80
C LYS A 85 -9.90 -3.89 -22.43
N LYS A 86 -9.06 -4.83 -21.97
CA LYS A 86 -9.46 -6.19 -21.55
C LYS A 86 -9.97 -6.34 -20.11
N ASN A 87 -9.75 -5.34 -19.25
CA ASN A 87 -10.10 -5.38 -17.83
C ASN A 87 -11.24 -4.40 -17.54
N ARG A 88 -12.10 -4.73 -16.58
CA ARG A 88 -13.22 -3.86 -16.21
C ARG A 88 -12.77 -2.81 -15.18
N GLN A 89 -13.30 -1.60 -15.32
CA GLN A 89 -12.92 -0.44 -14.51
C GLN A 89 -14.00 -0.13 -13.45
N LEU A 90 -13.63 0.64 -12.43
CA LEU A 90 -14.61 1.04 -11.40
C LEU A 90 -15.60 2.04 -12.03
N PRO A 91 -16.92 1.75 -12.04
CA PRO A 91 -17.91 2.57 -12.71
C PRO A 91 -18.03 3.95 -12.05
N ALA A 92 -18.72 4.88 -12.70
CA ALA A 92 -19.13 6.12 -12.03
C ALA A 92 -19.99 5.79 -10.80
N LEU A 93 -19.73 6.49 -9.69
CA LEU A 93 -20.40 6.23 -8.41
C LEU A 93 -21.06 7.51 -7.90
N TYR A 94 -22.26 7.40 -7.34
CA TYR A 94 -22.87 8.48 -6.58
C TYR A 94 -22.74 8.16 -5.11
N LEU A 95 -21.81 8.82 -4.41
CA LEU A 95 -21.43 8.49 -3.04
C LEU A 95 -21.54 9.72 -2.14
N PRO A 96 -22.06 9.56 -0.91
CA PRO A 96 -22.05 10.63 0.07
C PRO A 96 -20.69 10.76 0.75
N THR A 97 -20.36 11.99 1.12
CA THR A 97 -19.31 12.33 2.07
C THR A 97 -19.97 12.70 3.39
N LEU A 98 -19.60 12.03 4.48
CA LEU A 98 -19.96 12.43 5.83
C LEU A 98 -19.27 13.76 6.14
N ILE A 99 -20.06 14.81 6.39
CA ILE A 99 -19.57 16.20 6.48
C ILE A 99 -18.56 16.34 7.62
N LYS A 100 -18.90 15.84 8.81
CA LYS A 100 -18.08 15.97 10.03
C LYS A 100 -16.66 15.39 9.89
N GLU A 101 -16.52 14.27 9.19
CA GLU A 101 -15.24 13.56 9.05
C GLU A 101 -14.58 13.75 7.68
N ASN A 102 -15.25 14.45 6.76
CA ASN A 102 -14.89 14.52 5.33
C ASN A 102 -14.60 13.12 4.73
N LYS A 103 -15.38 12.12 5.12
CA LYS A 103 -15.17 10.70 4.81
C LYS A 103 -16.19 10.21 3.79
N VAL A 104 -15.71 9.60 2.71
CA VAL A 104 -16.61 8.97 1.71
C VAL A 104 -17.19 7.69 2.29
N LEU A 105 -18.52 7.58 2.25
CA LEU A 105 -19.25 6.35 2.57
C LEU A 105 -19.63 5.64 1.28
N PHE A 106 -19.52 4.31 1.28
CA PHE A 106 -19.86 3.47 0.13
C PHE A 106 -20.56 2.17 0.54
N ASP A 107 -20.65 1.88 1.83
CA ASP A 107 -21.49 0.81 2.36
C ASP A 107 -22.92 1.34 2.52
N SER A 108 -23.84 0.80 1.72
CA SER A 108 -25.24 1.17 1.75
C SER A 108 -25.89 0.98 3.12
N LEU A 109 -25.45 0.01 3.92
CA LEU A 109 -26.01 -0.22 5.25
C LEU A 109 -25.54 0.85 6.23
N LYS A 110 -24.27 1.25 6.15
CA LYS A 110 -23.74 2.36 6.98
C LYS A 110 -24.36 3.70 6.61
N ILE A 111 -24.61 3.94 5.33
CA ILE A 111 -25.20 5.20 4.85
C ILE A 111 -26.60 5.41 5.47
N LYS A 112 -27.40 4.35 5.62
CA LYS A 112 -28.74 4.42 6.20
C LYS A 112 -28.78 4.89 7.66
N ASN A 113 -27.65 4.82 8.36
CA ASN A 113 -27.56 5.22 9.77
C ASN A 113 -27.35 6.73 9.96
N TYR A 114 -27.22 7.51 8.89
CA TYR A 114 -27.00 8.96 8.95
C TYR A 114 -28.20 9.72 8.40
N LYS A 115 -28.48 10.90 8.98
CA LYS A 115 -29.51 11.81 8.47
C LYS A 115 -29.03 12.45 7.15
N PRO A 116 -29.94 12.80 6.23
CA PRO A 116 -29.58 13.47 4.98
C PRO A 116 -28.76 14.77 5.19
N SER A 117 -29.04 15.53 6.25
CA SER A 117 -28.30 16.75 6.60
C SER A 117 -26.84 16.53 7.02
N GLU A 118 -26.47 15.29 7.36
CA GLU A 118 -25.10 14.91 7.72
C GLU A 118 -24.26 14.51 6.49
N LEU A 119 -24.90 14.38 5.33
CA LEU A 119 -24.33 13.80 4.11
C LEU A 119 -24.28 14.81 2.97
N ASN A 120 -23.12 14.92 2.34
CA ASN A 120 -22.94 15.67 1.10
C ASN A 120 -22.74 14.70 -0.08
N TRP A 121 -23.77 14.57 -0.93
CA TRP A 121 -23.75 13.65 -2.07
C TRP A 121 -22.97 14.20 -3.25
N LYS A 122 -22.05 13.39 -3.79
CA LYS A 122 -21.19 13.80 -4.91
C LYS A 122 -21.14 12.71 -5.97
N LYS A 123 -21.33 13.12 -7.23
CA LYS A 123 -21.05 12.26 -8.38
C LYS A 123 -19.54 12.12 -8.53
N ARG A 124 -19.08 10.87 -8.49
CA ARG A 124 -17.68 10.48 -8.73
C ARG A 124 -17.61 9.95 -10.14
N PRO A 125 -16.78 10.56 -11.01
CA PRO A 125 -16.65 10.10 -12.38
C PRO A 125 -16.12 8.67 -12.39
N GLU A 126 -16.31 8.00 -13.52
CA GLU A 126 -15.72 6.70 -13.74
C GLU A 126 -14.22 6.75 -13.50
N SER A 127 -13.73 5.80 -12.71
CA SER A 127 -12.32 5.67 -12.48
C SER A 127 -11.79 4.80 -13.60
N TYR A 128 -10.89 5.32 -14.44
CA TYR A 128 -10.11 4.50 -15.39
C TYR A 128 -9.19 3.48 -14.69
N LYS A 129 -9.40 3.22 -13.40
CA LYS A 129 -8.64 2.35 -12.52
C LYS A 129 -9.22 0.94 -12.58
N LYS A 130 -8.34 -0.05 -12.65
CA LYS A 130 -8.71 -1.45 -12.64
C LYS A 130 -9.44 -1.81 -11.35
N ASP A 131 -10.51 -2.57 -11.47
CA ASP A 131 -11.27 -3.11 -10.34
C ASP A 131 -10.86 -4.56 -10.05
N TYR A 132 -10.29 -4.79 -8.85
CA TYR A 132 -9.79 -6.09 -8.41
C TYR A 132 -10.81 -6.87 -7.58
N ARG A 133 -12.05 -6.39 -7.44
CA ARG A 133 -13.13 -7.21 -6.88
C ARG A 133 -13.31 -8.50 -7.70
N PRO A 134 -13.75 -9.60 -7.07
CA PRO A 134 -14.12 -10.81 -7.80
C PRO A 134 -15.39 -10.57 -8.63
N LEU A 135 -15.63 -11.46 -9.59
CA LEU A 135 -16.97 -11.59 -10.18
C LEU A 135 -17.93 -12.14 -9.11
N PRO A 136 -19.21 -11.73 -9.09
CA PRO A 136 -19.87 -10.84 -10.05
C PRO A 136 -19.73 -9.32 -9.74
N PHE A 137 -19.08 -8.93 -8.64
CA PHE A 137 -19.08 -7.53 -8.16
C PHE A 137 -18.23 -6.57 -9.00
N ARG A 138 -17.20 -7.08 -9.67
CA ARG A 138 -16.27 -6.28 -10.47
C ARG A 138 -16.99 -5.40 -11.49
N ALA A 139 -16.63 -4.12 -11.49
CA ALA A 139 -17.16 -3.07 -12.36
C ALA A 139 -18.68 -2.83 -12.26
N THR A 140 -19.26 -3.19 -11.11
CA THR A 140 -20.65 -2.90 -10.80
C THR A 140 -20.73 -1.90 -9.65
N THR A 141 -21.88 -1.24 -9.52
CA THR A 141 -22.22 -0.44 -8.34
C THR A 141 -22.68 -1.31 -7.17
N PHE A 142 -22.80 -2.62 -7.37
CA PHE A 142 -23.24 -3.57 -6.35
C PHE A 142 -22.11 -3.93 -5.39
N ASN A 143 -22.46 -4.10 -4.11
CA ASN A 143 -21.57 -4.54 -3.03
C ASN A 143 -20.23 -3.78 -2.98
N LEU A 144 -20.27 -2.45 -2.99
CA LEU A 144 -19.07 -1.60 -2.93
C LEU A 144 -18.24 -1.84 -1.65
N ALA A 145 -18.89 -2.29 -0.57
CA ALA A 145 -18.27 -2.63 0.71
C ALA A 145 -17.73 -4.07 0.79
N TYR A 146 -17.69 -4.83 -0.31
CA TYR A 146 -17.27 -6.24 -0.35
C TYR A 146 -15.98 -6.51 0.46
N PHE A 147 -14.95 -5.67 0.28
CA PHE A 147 -13.66 -5.83 0.95
C PHE A 147 -13.60 -5.37 2.41
N GLU A 148 -14.63 -4.69 2.91
CA GLU A 148 -14.80 -4.43 4.34
C GLU A 148 -15.21 -5.71 5.06
N ASN A 149 -16.09 -6.50 4.45
CA ASN A 149 -16.60 -7.76 5.00
C ASN A 149 -15.71 -8.97 4.63
N ASN A 150 -14.79 -8.82 3.67
CA ASN A 150 -13.89 -9.89 3.22
C ASN A 150 -12.40 -9.46 3.27
N PRO A 151 -11.78 -9.32 4.46
CA PRO A 151 -10.41 -8.82 4.59
C PRO A 151 -9.36 -9.71 3.89
N SER A 152 -9.55 -11.03 3.89
CA SER A 152 -8.64 -11.96 3.19
C SER A 152 -8.65 -11.71 1.68
N GLU A 153 -9.83 -11.54 1.09
CA GLU A 153 -10.00 -11.22 -0.33
C GLU A 153 -9.44 -9.84 -0.67
N LYS A 154 -9.57 -8.86 0.24
CA LYS A 154 -8.91 -7.56 0.10
C LYS A 154 -7.40 -7.69 0.01
N THR A 155 -6.80 -8.50 0.88
CA THR A 155 -5.35 -8.77 0.82
C THR A 155 -4.97 -9.46 -0.48
N LYS A 156 -5.75 -10.43 -0.97
CA LYS A 156 -5.52 -11.06 -2.29
C LYS A 156 -5.56 -10.02 -3.42
N ALA A 157 -6.56 -9.13 -3.42
CA ALA A 157 -6.69 -8.06 -4.40
C ALA A 157 -5.50 -7.08 -4.36
N HIS A 158 -5.06 -6.67 -3.17
CA HIS A 158 -3.86 -5.84 -3.00
C HIS A 158 -2.60 -6.51 -3.57
N LEU A 159 -2.43 -7.82 -3.32
CA LEU A 159 -1.27 -8.56 -3.84
C LEU A 159 -1.35 -8.76 -5.35
N GLN A 160 -2.55 -8.91 -5.93
CA GLN A 160 -2.72 -8.91 -7.38
C GLN A 160 -2.39 -7.54 -7.97
N ASN A 161 -2.81 -6.45 -7.33
CA ASN A 161 -2.48 -5.10 -7.75
C ASN A 161 -0.96 -4.84 -7.72
N ILE A 162 -0.27 -5.31 -6.68
CA ILE A 162 1.19 -5.28 -6.57
C ILE A 162 1.85 -6.13 -7.67
N THR A 163 1.32 -7.31 -7.94
CA THR A 163 1.82 -8.20 -9.00
C THR A 163 1.73 -7.51 -10.36
N ASP A 164 0.56 -6.97 -10.70
CA ASP A 164 0.36 -6.24 -11.96
C ASP A 164 1.31 -5.04 -12.09
N PHE A 165 1.58 -4.32 -11.00
CA PHE A 165 2.54 -3.23 -11.01
C PHE A 165 3.95 -3.71 -11.39
N VAL A 166 4.45 -4.78 -10.77
CA VAL A 166 5.83 -5.24 -10.98
C VAL A 166 6.01 -6.06 -12.26
N THR A 167 4.96 -6.69 -12.78
CA THR A 167 5.06 -7.54 -13.99
C THR A 167 4.63 -6.82 -15.25
N THR A 168 3.50 -6.11 -15.19
CA THR A 168 2.82 -5.56 -16.37
C THR A 168 3.17 -4.09 -16.57
N PHE A 169 3.08 -3.27 -15.51
CA PHE A 169 3.36 -1.83 -15.61
C PHE A 169 4.86 -1.58 -15.70
N ILE A 170 5.60 -1.84 -14.62
CA ILE A 170 7.07 -1.70 -14.57
C ILE A 170 7.75 -2.96 -15.17
N GLY A 171 7.22 -3.43 -16.30
CA GLY A 171 7.66 -4.64 -16.98
C GLY A 171 8.83 -4.40 -17.93
N ARG A 172 9.58 -5.48 -18.22
CA ARG A 172 10.73 -5.46 -19.16
C ARG A 172 10.34 -5.05 -20.58
N LYS A 173 9.13 -5.43 -21.00
CA LYS A 173 8.54 -5.11 -22.31
C LYS A 173 7.52 -3.96 -22.24
N SER A 174 7.54 -3.16 -21.18
CA SER A 174 6.59 -2.05 -21.02
C SER A 174 6.66 -1.09 -22.19
N LYS A 175 5.56 -0.48 -22.63
CA LYS A 175 5.57 0.52 -23.71
C LYS A 175 6.22 1.84 -23.28
N LEU A 176 6.23 2.14 -21.98
CA LEU A 176 6.82 3.36 -21.43
C LEU A 176 8.33 3.21 -21.23
N LYS A 177 9.10 4.12 -21.82
CA LYS A 177 10.58 4.14 -21.76
C LYS A 177 11.09 4.25 -20.33
N ALA A 178 10.46 5.08 -19.50
CA ALA A 178 10.83 5.23 -18.09
C ALA A 178 10.79 3.89 -17.34
N TYR A 179 9.75 3.08 -17.58
CA TYR A 179 9.58 1.79 -16.94
C TYR A 179 10.60 0.76 -17.41
N ARG A 180 10.81 0.64 -18.73
CA ARG A 180 11.84 -0.26 -19.27
C ARG A 180 13.24 0.09 -18.77
N ASN A 181 13.57 1.37 -18.71
CA ASN A 181 14.88 1.84 -18.26
C ASN A 181 15.09 1.58 -16.76
N ALA A 182 14.10 1.92 -15.92
CA ALA A 182 14.14 1.58 -14.49
C ALA A 182 14.31 0.08 -14.31
N ARG A 183 13.56 -0.71 -15.08
CA ARG A 183 13.61 -2.16 -15.04
C ARG A 183 14.98 -2.72 -15.41
N LYS A 184 15.56 -2.26 -16.53
CA LYS A 184 16.91 -2.63 -17.00
C LYS A 184 17.97 -2.27 -15.95
N LYS A 185 17.89 -1.09 -15.33
CA LYS A 185 18.79 -0.69 -14.24
C LYS A 185 18.71 -1.66 -13.06
N MET A 186 17.50 -2.01 -12.62
CA MET A 186 17.34 -2.96 -11.51
C MET A 186 17.83 -4.37 -11.85
N ASP A 187 17.60 -4.84 -13.09
CA ASP A 187 18.13 -6.15 -13.52
C ASP A 187 19.68 -6.15 -13.54
N SER A 188 20.29 -5.08 -14.04
CA SER A 188 21.76 -4.92 -14.04
C SER A 188 22.33 -4.94 -12.62
N LEU A 189 21.75 -4.17 -11.69
CA LEU A 189 22.19 -4.16 -10.29
C LEU A 189 22.08 -5.55 -9.65
N VAL A 190 21.00 -6.28 -9.90
CA VAL A 190 20.84 -7.65 -9.38
C VAL A 190 21.85 -8.61 -10.00
N ASN A 191 22.19 -8.44 -11.28
CA ASN A 191 23.20 -9.27 -11.94
C ASN A 191 24.59 -9.09 -11.32
N ILE A 192 24.93 -7.86 -10.91
CA ILE A 192 26.25 -7.54 -10.35
C ILE A 192 26.33 -7.85 -8.85
N HIS A 193 25.29 -7.49 -8.09
CA HIS A 193 25.32 -7.48 -6.62
C HIS A 193 24.39 -8.51 -5.96
N GLY A 194 23.66 -9.30 -6.76
CA GLY A 194 22.61 -10.20 -6.28
C GLY A 194 21.37 -9.45 -5.79
N LYS A 195 20.35 -10.19 -5.31
CA LYS A 195 19.05 -9.60 -4.92
C LYS A 195 19.09 -8.68 -3.70
N LYS A 196 20.11 -8.82 -2.84
CA LYS A 196 20.23 -8.02 -1.60
C LYS A 196 20.34 -6.51 -1.90
N ILE A 197 20.92 -6.12 -3.04
CA ILE A 197 21.03 -4.71 -3.47
C ILE A 197 19.67 -3.98 -3.55
N LEU A 198 18.59 -4.72 -3.81
CA LEU A 198 17.24 -4.17 -3.89
C LEU A 198 16.68 -3.76 -2.53
N LEU A 199 17.28 -4.24 -1.44
CA LEU A 199 16.92 -3.90 -0.09
C LEU A 199 17.63 -2.62 0.38
N ASP A 200 18.59 -2.09 -0.36
CA ASP A 200 19.34 -0.90 0.06
C ASP A 200 18.59 0.39 -0.21
N GLU A 201 18.74 1.35 0.69
CA GLU A 201 18.02 2.62 0.63
C GLU A 201 18.30 3.36 -0.68
N LYS A 202 19.56 3.45 -1.09
CA LYS A 202 19.94 4.11 -2.34
C LYS A 202 19.25 3.49 -3.54
N THR A 203 19.24 2.16 -3.65
CA THR A 203 18.58 1.44 -4.75
C THR A 203 17.07 1.73 -4.79
N ASN A 204 16.45 1.79 -3.61
CA ASN A 204 15.04 2.14 -3.49
C ASN A 204 14.76 3.59 -3.94
N ILE A 205 15.56 4.55 -3.49
CA ILE A 205 15.45 5.97 -3.88
C ILE A 205 15.67 6.14 -5.38
N ASP A 206 16.74 5.54 -5.92
CA ASP A 206 17.06 5.56 -7.35
C ASP A 206 15.90 5.03 -8.19
N PHE A 207 15.24 3.95 -7.74
CA PHE A 207 14.09 3.39 -8.44
C PHE A 207 12.88 4.34 -8.46
N VAL A 208 12.55 4.98 -7.33
CA VAL A 208 11.46 5.97 -7.25
C VAL A 208 11.70 7.12 -8.23
N ASN A 209 12.92 7.68 -8.24
CA ASN A 209 13.30 8.74 -9.16
C ASN A 209 13.32 8.28 -10.63
N ALA A 210 13.57 7.00 -10.89
CA ALA A 210 13.55 6.47 -12.25
C ALA A 210 12.13 6.36 -12.84
N ILE A 211 11.11 6.17 -12.00
CA ILE A 211 9.72 5.96 -12.44
C ILE A 211 8.79 7.14 -12.17
N GLY A 212 9.25 8.25 -11.60
CA GLY A 212 8.40 9.40 -11.29
C GLY A 212 9.13 10.74 -11.41
N GLY A 213 8.40 11.84 -11.20
CA GLY A 213 8.94 13.20 -11.18
C GLY A 213 9.21 13.83 -12.55
N ARG A 214 8.77 13.18 -13.63
CA ARG A 214 9.00 13.65 -15.01
C ARG A 214 7.90 13.19 -15.98
N PRO A 215 7.72 13.84 -17.14
CA PRO A 215 6.78 13.38 -18.15
C PRO A 215 6.97 11.91 -18.54
N ASN A 216 5.89 11.25 -18.98
CA ASN A 216 5.90 9.85 -19.43
C ASN A 216 6.44 8.85 -18.40
N SER A 217 6.13 9.10 -17.13
CA SER A 217 6.46 8.25 -15.99
C SER A 217 5.20 7.87 -15.20
N TYR A 218 5.34 7.14 -14.10
CA TYR A 218 4.23 6.70 -13.27
C TYR A 218 3.45 7.86 -12.67
N ASN A 219 4.18 8.86 -12.19
CA ASN A 219 3.60 10.12 -11.77
C ASN A 219 4.54 11.26 -12.18
N PHE A 220 4.04 12.15 -13.04
CA PHE A 220 4.86 13.20 -13.64
C PHE A 220 5.19 14.36 -12.69
N ARG A 221 4.49 14.47 -11.56
CA ARG A 221 4.68 15.60 -10.63
C ARG A 221 6.05 15.50 -9.96
N GLU A 222 6.85 16.55 -10.07
CA GLU A 222 8.20 16.62 -9.46
C GLU A 222 8.19 16.39 -7.94
N THR A 223 7.09 16.74 -7.27
CA THR A 223 6.92 16.52 -5.83
C THR A 223 6.61 15.07 -5.47
N TRP A 224 6.23 14.22 -6.42
CA TRP A 224 5.84 12.84 -6.15
C TRP A 224 7.00 11.99 -5.61
N PRO A 225 8.20 11.94 -6.22
CA PRO A 225 9.32 11.21 -5.66
C PRO A 225 9.67 11.65 -4.24
N LYS A 226 9.67 12.97 -3.99
CA LYS A 226 9.94 13.57 -2.67
C LYS A 226 8.97 13.01 -1.61
N LYS A 227 7.67 12.92 -1.93
CA LYS A 227 6.64 12.35 -1.03
C LYS A 227 6.83 10.85 -0.78
N VAL A 228 7.13 10.08 -1.83
CA VAL A 228 7.38 8.63 -1.71
C VAL A 228 8.60 8.37 -0.83
N ILE A 229 9.72 9.06 -1.08
CA ILE A 229 10.96 8.92 -0.31
C ILE A 229 10.73 9.31 1.15
N ASN A 230 9.96 10.37 1.41
CA ASN A 230 9.59 10.76 2.76
C ASN A 230 8.79 9.65 3.49
N ILE A 231 7.84 8.98 2.84
CA ILE A 231 7.12 7.84 3.41
C ILE A 231 8.07 6.66 3.66
N LEU A 232 8.93 6.35 2.68
CA LEU A 232 9.90 5.27 2.77
C LEU A 232 10.78 5.40 4.03
N LYS A 233 11.28 6.61 4.29
CA LYS A 233 12.08 6.95 5.47
C LYS A 233 11.26 6.95 6.74
N LYS A 234 10.16 7.70 6.78
CA LYS A 234 9.36 7.88 8.01
C LYS A 234 8.60 6.63 8.46
N ALA A 235 8.43 5.63 7.61
CA ALA A 235 7.88 4.33 8.00
C ALA A 235 8.96 3.24 8.20
N GLY A 236 10.23 3.55 7.94
CA GLY A 236 11.34 2.60 8.09
C GLY A 236 11.22 1.40 7.17
N LEU A 237 10.79 1.61 5.92
CA LEU A 237 10.44 0.50 5.02
C LEU A 237 11.65 -0.29 4.52
N VAL A 238 12.82 0.34 4.45
CA VAL A 238 14.09 -0.34 4.14
C VAL A 238 14.40 -1.37 5.23
N THR A 239 14.43 -0.94 6.49
CA THR A 239 14.64 -1.80 7.65
C THR A 239 13.60 -2.92 7.72
N LEU A 240 12.31 -2.56 7.58
CA LEU A 240 11.21 -3.51 7.57
C LEU A 240 11.39 -4.60 6.50
N THR A 241 11.70 -4.21 5.26
CA THR A 241 11.83 -5.19 4.16
C THR A 241 13.08 -6.06 4.30
N LYS A 242 14.18 -5.54 4.85
CA LYS A 242 15.38 -6.32 5.21
C LYS A 242 15.03 -7.40 6.24
N GLN A 243 14.40 -7.02 7.34
CA GLN A 243 14.01 -7.96 8.42
C GLN A 243 13.01 -9.02 7.92
N LEU A 244 11.99 -8.61 7.16
CA LEU A 244 11.03 -9.54 6.57
C LEU A 244 11.68 -10.52 5.59
N ASN A 245 12.69 -10.08 4.84
CA ASN A 245 13.47 -10.94 3.96
C ASN A 245 14.34 -11.93 4.73
N ASN A 246 14.84 -11.53 5.90
CA ASN A 246 15.62 -12.39 6.81
C ASN A 246 14.74 -13.38 7.61
N GLY A 247 13.44 -13.45 7.32
CA GLY A 247 12.54 -14.44 7.91
C GLY A 247 11.70 -13.92 9.08
N GLU A 248 11.98 -12.72 9.58
CA GLU A 248 11.28 -12.17 10.74
C GLU A 248 9.76 -12.07 10.52
N SER A 249 9.02 -12.12 11.63
CA SER A 249 7.59 -11.82 11.60
C SER A 249 7.38 -10.31 11.44
N PHE A 250 6.24 -9.92 10.87
CA PHE A 250 5.94 -8.48 10.72
C PHE A 250 5.92 -7.75 12.06
N MET A 251 5.37 -8.37 13.11
CA MET A 251 5.24 -7.71 14.42
C MET A 251 6.59 -7.45 15.07
N VAL A 252 7.54 -8.37 14.92
CA VAL A 252 8.92 -8.18 15.39
C VAL A 252 9.60 -7.09 14.57
N ALA A 253 9.55 -7.17 13.25
CA ALA A 253 10.18 -6.20 12.36
C ALA A 253 9.60 -4.77 12.47
N TRP A 254 8.32 -4.65 12.79
CA TRP A 254 7.62 -3.35 12.89
C TRP A 254 7.88 -2.62 14.22
N ASN A 255 8.26 -3.34 15.27
CA ASN A 255 8.48 -2.78 16.60
C ASN A 255 9.99 -2.68 16.95
N LYS A 256 10.85 -2.86 15.95
CA LYS A 256 12.30 -2.65 16.00
C LYS A 256 12.67 -1.36 15.28
#